data_AF-A0AAF0JC30-F1
#
_entry.id   AF-A0AAF0JC30-F1
#
_cell.length_a   1.000
_cell.length_b   1.000
_cell.length_c   1.000
_cell.angle_alpha   90.00
_cell.angle_beta   90.00
_cell.angle_gamma   90.00
#
_symmetry.space_group_name_H-M   'P 1'
#
loop_
_entity.id
_entity.type
_entity.pdbx_description
1 polymer ?
#
loop_
_entity_poly.entity_id
_entity_poly.type
_entity_poly.pdbx_seq_one_letter_code
_entity_poly.pdbx_strand_id
1 'polypeptide(L)'
;MSTQLQAVALRMQTLRSTQQMSEAMRGATKALGAMNRSTNILAVQRILTEFERESSTMDMKDEMMNDAMDEALDEDEGMGENEESDAILKEVLDEIGIDVGQQLVNAPSTDPISEAPARIAISEGAPAPKGATSTRAADTDATDDALQARLANLRKM
;
A
#
# COMPACT_ATOMS: atom_id res chain seq x y z
N MET A 1 -16.28 -10.80 -72.49
CA MET A 1 -15.23 -9.78 -72.27
C MET A 1 -15.48 -8.90 -71.04
N SER A 2 -16.71 -8.48 -70.74
CA SER A 2 -17.03 -7.66 -69.55
C SER A 2 -16.63 -8.29 -68.21
N THR A 3 -16.78 -9.60 -68.06
CA THR A 3 -16.47 -10.34 -66.82
C THR A 3 -14.98 -10.42 -66.51
N GLN A 4 -14.12 -10.51 -67.54
CA GLN A 4 -12.65 -10.47 -67.37
C GLN A 4 -12.19 -9.08 -66.93
N LEU A 5 -12.82 -8.03 -67.47
CA LEU A 5 -12.53 -6.63 -67.09
C LEU A 5 -13.01 -6.33 -65.65
N GLN A 6 -14.16 -6.87 -65.25
CA GLN A 6 -14.64 -6.82 -63.87
C GLN A 6 -13.73 -7.58 -62.91
N ALA A 7 -13.22 -8.76 -63.29
CA ALA A 7 -12.27 -9.51 -62.47
C ALA A 7 -10.96 -8.74 -62.27
N VAL A 8 -10.45 -8.07 -63.31
CA VAL A 8 -9.26 -7.20 -63.22
C VAL A 8 -9.53 -5.97 -62.37
N ALA A 9 -10.71 -5.33 -62.50
CA ALA A 9 -11.11 -4.20 -61.67
C ALA A 9 -11.20 -4.58 -60.18
N LEU A 10 -11.77 -5.74 -59.87
CA LEU A 10 -11.83 -6.25 -58.50
C LEU A 10 -10.43 -6.52 -57.94
N ARG A 11 -9.54 -7.12 -58.74
CA ARG A 11 -8.14 -7.35 -58.35
C ARG A 11 -7.39 -6.04 -58.09
N MET A 12 -7.60 -5.02 -58.91
CA MET A 12 -7.05 -3.68 -58.68
C MET A 12 -7.59 -3.04 -57.41
N GLN A 13 -8.88 -3.21 -57.11
CA GLN A 13 -9.49 -2.71 -55.88
C GLN A 13 -8.94 -3.43 -54.64
N THR A 14 -8.76 -4.75 -54.71
CA THR A 14 -8.09 -5.52 -53.65
C THR A 14 -6.65 -5.03 -53.47
N LEU A 15 -5.88 -4.85 -54.55
CA LEU A 15 -4.51 -4.35 -54.48
C LEU A 15 -4.44 -2.97 -53.83
N ARG A 16 -5.34 -2.06 -54.20
CA ARG A 16 -5.44 -0.72 -53.59
C ARG A 16 -5.76 -0.81 -52.09
N SER A 17 -6.70 -1.66 -51.70
CA SER A 17 -7.02 -1.88 -50.28
C SER A 17 -5.84 -2.46 -49.49
N THR A 18 -5.13 -3.45 -50.05
CA THR A 18 -3.93 -4.02 -49.42
C THR A 18 -2.79 -3.01 -49.30
N GLN A 19 -2.65 -2.12 -50.29
CA GLN A 19 -1.65 -1.04 -50.26
C GLN A 19 -1.97 -0.03 -49.16
N GLN A 20 -3.22 0.42 -49.06
CA GLN A 20 -3.66 1.34 -48.00
C GLN A 20 -3.52 0.71 -46.61
N MET A 21 -3.86 -0.58 -46.47
CA MET A 21 -3.66 -1.31 -45.22
C MET A 21 -2.18 -1.42 -44.86
N SER A 22 -1.29 -1.65 -45.83
CA SER A 22 0.16 -1.69 -45.61
C SER A 22 0.73 -0.33 -45.21
N GLU A 23 0.23 0.76 -45.78
CA GLU A 23 0.61 2.12 -45.45
C GLU A 23 0.15 2.51 -44.04
N ALA A 24 -1.10 2.17 -43.68
CA ALA A 24 -1.63 2.34 -42.34
C ALA A 24 -0.82 1.52 -41.31
N MET A 25 -0.50 0.26 -41.63
CA MET A 25 0.34 -0.58 -40.78
C MET A 25 1.74 0.01 -40.60
N ARG A 26 2.35 0.57 -41.65
CA ARG A 26 3.65 1.26 -41.57
C ARG A 26 3.60 2.51 -40.68
N GLY A 27 2.51 3.26 -40.72
CA GLY A 27 2.25 4.38 -39.80
C GLY A 27 2.13 3.90 -38.35
N ALA A 28 1.33 2.86 -38.13
CA ALA A 28 1.14 2.25 -36.82
C ALA A 28 2.45 1.67 -36.26
N THR A 29 3.28 0.99 -37.06
CA THR A 29 4.59 0.48 -36.59
C THR A 29 5.57 1.59 -36.26
N LYS A 30 5.57 2.70 -37.01
CA LYS A 30 6.38 3.87 -36.67
C LYS A 30 5.95 4.49 -35.34
N ALA A 31 4.64 4.61 -35.11
CA ALA A 31 4.08 5.10 -33.84
C ALA A 31 4.45 4.16 -32.68
N LEU A 32 4.29 2.85 -32.85
CA LEU A 32 4.71 1.85 -31.86
C LEU A 32 6.21 1.86 -31.62
N GLY A 33 7.03 2.06 -32.66
CA GLY A 33 8.48 2.18 -32.54
C GLY A 33 8.91 3.47 -31.81
N ALA A 34 8.18 4.58 -32.02
CA ALA A 34 8.38 5.81 -31.26
C ALA A 34 7.95 5.62 -29.79
N MET A 35 6.82 4.94 -29.56
CA MET A 35 6.31 4.60 -28.23
C MET A 35 7.27 3.69 -27.47
N ASN A 36 7.87 2.69 -28.12
CA ASN A 36 8.87 1.82 -27.52
C ASN A 36 10.12 2.62 -27.07
N ARG A 37 10.57 3.57 -27.90
CA ARG A 37 11.68 4.48 -27.54
C ARG A 37 11.31 5.46 -26.41
N SER A 38 10.06 5.90 -26.34
CA SER A 38 9.59 6.80 -25.27
C SER A 38 9.09 6.07 -24.04
N THR A 39 8.99 4.73 -24.07
CA THR A 39 8.81 3.87 -22.89
C THR A 39 10.14 3.84 -22.14
N ASN A 40 10.56 5.02 -21.71
CA ASN A 40 11.80 5.22 -21.03
C ASN A 40 11.61 4.64 -19.62
N ILE A 41 12.23 3.48 -19.37
CA ILE A 41 12.24 2.84 -18.05
C ILE A 41 12.72 3.83 -16.97
N LEU A 42 13.54 4.82 -17.33
CA LEU A 42 13.97 5.90 -16.42
C LEU A 42 12.84 6.89 -16.09
N ALA A 43 11.88 7.10 -17.00
CA ALA A 43 10.70 7.90 -16.70
C ALA A 43 9.74 7.14 -15.76
N VAL A 44 9.61 5.83 -15.91
CA VAL A 44 8.84 4.99 -14.98
C VAL A 44 9.48 5.00 -13.58
N GLN A 45 10.80 4.90 -13.48
CA GLN A 45 11.50 5.04 -12.19
C GLN A 45 11.24 6.41 -11.54
N ARG A 46 11.26 7.50 -12.32
CA ARG A 46 10.92 8.84 -11.81
C ARG A 46 9.46 8.95 -11.36
N ILE A 47 8.53 8.33 -12.09
CA ILE A 47 7.11 8.31 -11.72
C ILE A 47 6.91 7.52 -10.42
N LEU A 48 7.62 6.40 -10.22
CA LEU A 48 7.55 5.64 -8.97
C LEU A 48 8.07 6.45 -7.78
N THR A 49 9.20 7.14 -7.93
CA THR A 49 9.74 7.99 -6.85
C THR A 49 8.83 9.18 -6.56
N GLU A 50 8.19 9.75 -7.58
CA GLU A 50 7.22 10.85 -7.41
C GLU A 50 5.94 10.33 -6.75
N PHE A 51 5.44 9.17 -7.17
CA PHE A 51 4.27 8.53 -6.58
C PHE A 51 4.50 8.16 -5.11
N GLU A 52 5.68 7.63 -4.75
CA GLU A 52 6.02 7.35 -3.35
C GLU A 52 6.08 8.64 -2.52
N ARG A 53 6.68 9.71 -3.06
CA ARG A 53 6.75 11.02 -2.40
C ARG A 53 5.36 11.66 -2.26
N GLU A 54 4.54 11.61 -3.30
CA GLU A 54 3.20 12.19 -3.32
C GLU A 54 2.23 11.35 -2.47
N SER A 55 2.35 10.02 -2.47
CA SER A 55 1.64 9.13 -1.54
C SER A 55 2.01 9.45 -0.11
N SER A 56 3.30 9.55 0.24
CA SER A 56 3.72 9.93 1.59
C SER A 56 3.28 11.35 1.97
N THR A 57 3.23 12.28 1.01
CA THR A 57 2.70 13.63 1.24
C THR A 57 1.19 13.61 1.42
N MET A 58 0.48 12.71 0.74
CA MET A 58 -0.96 12.49 0.89
C MET A 58 -1.24 11.86 2.25
N ASP A 59 -0.53 10.80 2.63
CA ASP A 59 -0.63 10.17 3.95
C ASP A 59 -0.41 11.20 5.07
N MET A 60 0.62 12.06 4.93
CA MET A 60 0.88 13.13 5.91
C MET A 60 -0.20 14.22 5.92
N LYS A 61 -0.82 14.52 4.77
CA LYS A 61 -1.96 15.44 4.70
C LYS A 61 -3.21 14.82 5.28
N ASP A 62 -3.41 13.51 5.11
CA ASP A 62 -4.52 12.78 5.69
C ASP A 62 -4.35 12.70 7.22
N GLU A 63 -3.13 12.47 7.73
CA GLU A 63 -2.81 12.59 9.16
C GLU A 63 -3.10 13.99 9.69
N MET A 64 -2.62 15.06 9.03
CA MET A 64 -2.91 16.44 9.45
C MET A 64 -4.39 16.82 9.31
N MET A 65 -5.09 16.26 8.32
CA MET A 65 -6.53 16.46 8.13
C MET A 65 -7.32 15.74 9.22
N ASN A 66 -6.92 14.52 9.58
CA ASN A 66 -7.53 13.76 10.66
C ASN A 66 -7.25 14.43 12.00
N ASP A 67 -6.02 14.87 12.28
CA ASP A 67 -5.68 15.64 13.48
C ASP A 67 -6.50 16.94 13.58
N ALA A 68 -6.71 17.66 12.47
CA ALA A 68 -7.52 18.88 12.45
C ALA A 68 -9.03 18.60 12.54
N MET A 69 -9.50 17.47 12.03
CA MET A 69 -10.88 17.00 12.23
C MET A 69 -11.09 16.56 13.67
N ASP A 70 -10.16 15.79 14.23
CA ASP A 70 -10.16 15.33 15.61
C ASP A 70 -10.09 16.53 16.56
N GLU A 71 -9.25 17.54 16.31
CA GLU A 71 -9.21 18.78 17.12
C GLU A 71 -10.52 19.59 17.01
N ALA A 72 -11.13 19.66 15.82
CA ALA A 72 -12.41 20.35 15.64
C ALA A 72 -13.60 19.59 16.24
N LEU A 73 -13.56 18.25 16.24
CA LEU A 73 -14.56 17.38 16.87
C LEU A 73 -14.38 17.39 18.40
N ASP A 74 -13.14 17.34 18.90
CA ASP A 74 -12.82 17.46 20.34
C ASP A 74 -13.21 18.84 20.90
N GLU A 75 -13.09 19.92 20.10
CA GLU A 75 -13.53 21.26 20.51
C GLU A 75 -15.06 21.42 20.59
N ASP A 76 -15.86 20.66 19.82
CA ASP A 76 -17.33 20.71 19.84
C ASP A 76 -17.96 19.63 20.76
N GLU A 77 -17.28 18.51 21.02
CA GLU A 77 -17.82 17.31 21.71
C GLU A 77 -17.10 16.94 23.01
N GLY A 78 -16.52 17.90 23.74
CA GLY A 78 -15.70 17.67 24.93
C GLY A 78 -16.29 16.88 26.13
N MET A 79 -17.48 16.28 26.06
CA MET A 79 -18.05 15.39 27.09
C MET A 79 -19.22 14.51 26.55
N GLY A 80 -19.09 13.73 25.47
CA GLY A 80 -20.27 12.96 25.00
C GLY A 80 -20.04 11.70 24.16
N GLU A 81 -19.03 11.68 23.29
CA GLU A 81 -18.97 10.64 22.26
C GLU A 81 -18.77 9.23 22.81
N ASN A 82 -17.95 9.04 23.85
CA ASN A 82 -17.69 7.69 24.38
C ASN A 82 -18.92 7.05 25.06
N GLU A 83 -19.68 7.81 25.84
CA GLU A 83 -20.85 7.26 26.57
C GLU A 83 -22.07 7.10 25.66
N GLU A 84 -22.28 8.00 24.70
CA GLU A 84 -23.35 7.86 23.69
C GLU A 84 -23.02 6.78 22.66
N SER A 85 -21.75 6.67 22.22
CA SER A 85 -21.31 5.60 21.31
C SER A 85 -21.37 4.23 21.95
N ASP A 86 -20.98 4.09 23.23
CA ASP A 86 -21.12 2.84 23.97
C ASP A 86 -22.60 2.44 24.16
N ALA A 87 -23.50 3.42 24.36
CA ALA A 87 -24.93 3.18 24.44
C ALA A 87 -25.50 2.70 23.10
N ILE A 88 -25.12 3.34 21.98
CA ILE A 88 -25.54 2.94 20.63
C ILE A 88 -24.96 1.56 20.27
N LEU A 89 -23.69 1.31 20.59
CA LEU A 89 -23.05 0.02 20.36
C LEU A 89 -23.76 -1.09 21.13
N LYS A 90 -24.11 -0.84 22.40
CA LYS A 90 -24.88 -1.78 23.22
C LYS A 90 -26.27 -2.03 22.65
N GLU A 91 -26.98 -0.99 22.19
CA GLU A 91 -28.28 -1.12 21.55
C GLU A 91 -28.20 -1.94 20.24
N VAL A 92 -27.15 -1.74 19.44
CA VAL A 92 -26.90 -2.55 18.23
C VAL A 92 -26.51 -3.99 18.56
N LEU A 93 -25.69 -4.22 19.59
CA LEU A 93 -25.30 -5.56 20.04
C LEU A 93 -26.49 -6.34 20.60
N ASP A 94 -27.41 -5.67 21.29
CA ASP A 94 -28.67 -6.22 21.77
C ASP A 94 -29.60 -6.55 20.57
N GLU A 95 -29.65 -5.71 19.54
CA GLU A 95 -30.43 -5.96 18.30
C GLU A 95 -29.87 -7.11 17.46
N ILE A 96 -28.55 -7.28 17.38
CA ILE A 96 -27.89 -8.41 16.69
C ILE A 96 -28.03 -9.72 17.50
N GLY A 97 -28.38 -9.63 18.79
CA GLY A 97 -28.63 -10.79 19.66
C GLY A 97 -27.37 -11.46 20.18
N ILE A 98 -26.24 -10.73 20.26
CA ILE A 98 -25.01 -11.22 20.89
C ILE A 98 -25.09 -10.89 22.38
N ASP A 99 -25.90 -11.65 23.13
CA ASP A 99 -25.91 -11.56 24.59
C ASP A 99 -24.54 -12.03 25.11
N VAL A 100 -23.69 -11.07 25.46
CA VAL A 100 -22.36 -11.28 26.02
C VAL A 100 -22.45 -12.18 27.27
N GLY A 101 -23.58 -12.17 27.98
CA GLY A 101 -23.85 -13.05 29.13
C GLY A 101 -24.02 -14.53 28.77
N GLN A 102 -24.69 -14.84 27.65
CA GLN A 102 -25.03 -16.23 27.28
C GLN A 102 -23.85 -17.00 26.68
N GLN A 103 -22.88 -16.31 26.05
CA GLN A 103 -21.67 -16.95 25.50
C GLN A 103 -20.54 -17.12 26.52
N LEU A 104 -20.45 -16.25 27.54
CA LEU A 104 -19.46 -16.39 28.64
C LEU A 104 -19.72 -17.63 29.53
N VAL A 105 -20.98 -18.09 29.64
CA VAL A 105 -21.33 -19.32 30.36
C VAL A 105 -21.00 -20.59 29.55
N ASN A 106 -20.90 -20.48 28.22
CA ASN A 106 -20.68 -21.61 27.31
C ASN A 106 -19.24 -21.73 26.78
N ALA A 107 -18.32 -20.84 27.18
CA ALA A 107 -16.91 -21.02 26.89
C ALA A 107 -16.32 -22.06 27.86
N PRO A 108 -15.96 -23.28 27.41
CA PRO A 108 -15.25 -24.21 28.28
C PRO A 108 -13.89 -23.56 28.62
N SER A 109 -13.68 -23.25 29.90
CA SER A 109 -12.37 -22.91 30.44
C SER A 109 -11.47 -24.13 30.29
N THR A 110 -10.94 -24.31 29.09
CA THR A 110 -9.95 -25.32 28.77
C THR A 110 -8.61 -24.74 29.17
N ASP A 111 -8.09 -25.25 30.28
CA ASP A 111 -6.67 -25.19 30.63
C ASP A 111 -5.83 -25.37 29.36
N PRO A 112 -4.82 -24.53 29.09
CA PRO A 112 -3.99 -24.68 27.89
C PRO A 112 -3.12 -25.93 28.05
N ILE A 113 -3.65 -27.07 27.62
CA ILE A 113 -2.88 -28.26 27.32
C ILE A 113 -1.99 -27.89 26.13
N SER A 114 -0.72 -27.67 26.47
CA SER A 114 0.46 -27.83 25.63
C SER A 114 0.20 -28.60 24.32
N GLU A 115 0.19 -27.90 23.18
CA GLU A 115 0.62 -28.47 21.90
C GLU A 115 0.91 -27.34 20.90
N ALA A 116 2.19 -26.99 20.81
CA ALA A 116 2.71 -26.11 19.76
C ALA A 116 2.74 -26.88 18.42
N PRO A 117 2.24 -26.33 17.30
CA PRO A 117 2.36 -26.99 16.01
C PRO A 117 3.83 -27.06 15.57
N ALA A 118 4.24 -28.26 15.17
CA ALA A 118 5.58 -28.63 14.77
C ALA A 118 6.13 -27.72 13.66
N ARG A 119 7.17 -26.95 14.01
CA ARG A 119 7.98 -26.20 13.04
C ARG A 119 8.91 -27.19 12.33
N ILE A 120 8.70 -27.40 11.04
CA ILE A 120 9.58 -28.21 10.19
C ILE A 120 10.90 -27.43 10.02
N ALA A 121 11.97 -27.93 10.65
CA ALA A 121 13.31 -27.40 10.55
C ALA A 121 14.04 -28.03 9.34
N ILE A 122 14.39 -27.20 8.36
CA ILE A 122 15.44 -27.53 7.37
C ILE A 122 16.79 -27.30 8.05
N SER A 123 17.59 -28.36 8.09
CA SER A 123 18.91 -28.42 8.69
C SER A 123 19.98 -27.89 7.74
N GLU A 124 20.72 -26.86 8.15
CA GLU A 124 22.08 -26.64 7.67
C GLU A 124 22.96 -26.06 8.77
N GLY A 125 23.97 -26.85 9.19
CA GLY A 125 25.28 -26.41 9.70
C GLY A 125 25.37 -25.43 10.89
N ALA A 126 25.57 -25.98 12.10
CA ALA A 126 26.09 -25.30 13.29
C ALA A 126 27.58 -24.84 13.12
N PRO A 127 28.26 -24.13 14.07
CA PRO A 127 27.85 -23.79 15.45
C PRO A 127 28.15 -22.35 15.92
N ALA A 128 27.50 -21.98 17.03
CA ALA A 128 27.79 -20.80 17.85
C ALA A 128 29.13 -20.88 18.59
N PRO A 129 29.57 -19.75 19.20
CA PRO A 129 29.91 -19.81 20.62
C PRO A 129 29.24 -18.70 21.46
N LYS A 130 29.10 -19.01 22.75
CA LYS A 130 28.43 -18.27 23.82
C LYS A 130 29.31 -17.16 24.42
N GLY A 131 28.67 -16.12 24.98
CA GLY A 131 29.25 -15.18 25.95
C GLY A 131 28.34 -13.94 26.07
N ALA A 132 27.39 -13.90 26.99
CA ALA A 132 27.49 -13.34 28.35
C ALA A 132 27.55 -11.80 28.40
N THR A 133 26.79 -11.27 29.38
CA THR A 133 26.83 -9.94 30.01
C THR A 133 25.98 -8.79 29.45
N SER A 134 24.96 -8.49 30.25
CA SER A 134 24.26 -7.20 30.44
C SER A 134 25.17 -5.97 30.30
N THR A 135 24.90 -5.13 29.30
CA THR A 135 25.16 -3.68 29.36
C THR A 135 24.26 -2.99 28.32
N ARG A 136 22.99 -2.70 28.67
CA ARG A 136 22.06 -1.92 27.84
C ARG A 136 21.66 -0.62 28.55
N ALA A 137 22.63 0.07 29.15
CA ALA A 137 22.39 1.29 29.91
C ALA A 137 23.45 2.39 29.68
N ALA A 138 24.28 2.29 28.63
CA ALA A 138 25.34 3.28 28.37
C ALA A 138 25.34 3.85 26.93
N ASP A 139 24.48 3.33 26.04
CA ASP A 139 24.42 3.77 24.63
C ASP A 139 23.31 4.82 24.40
N THR A 140 22.31 4.90 25.27
CA THR A 140 21.20 5.88 25.17
C THR A 140 21.63 7.29 25.57
N ASP A 141 22.51 7.43 26.57
CA ASP A 141 22.96 8.75 27.03
C ASP A 141 23.83 9.46 25.98
N ALA A 142 24.67 8.72 25.26
CA ALA A 142 25.52 9.28 24.20
C ALA A 142 24.70 9.77 22.99
N THR A 143 23.57 9.11 22.70
CA THR A 143 22.64 9.55 21.64
C THR A 143 21.78 10.73 22.10
N ASP A 144 21.35 10.76 23.36
CA ASP A 144 20.52 11.84 23.91
C ASP A 144 21.31 13.15 24.04
N ASP A 145 22.58 13.09 24.45
CA ASP A 145 23.47 14.25 24.49
C ASP A 145 23.71 14.85 23.10
N ALA A 146 23.87 13.99 22.08
CA ALA A 146 24.05 14.42 20.69
C ALA A 146 22.78 15.07 20.11
N LEU A 147 21.59 14.60 20.51
CA LEU A 147 20.30 15.18 20.13
C LEU A 147 20.06 16.52 20.83
N GLN A 148 20.38 16.65 22.12
CA GLN A 148 20.28 17.91 22.84
C GLN A 148 21.21 18.98 22.30
N ALA A 149 22.43 18.63 21.89
CA ALA A 149 23.34 19.57 21.22
C ALA A 149 22.78 20.08 19.88
N ARG A 150 22.11 19.21 19.10
CA ARG A 150 21.43 19.61 17.86
C ARG A 150 20.22 20.51 18.13
N LEU A 151 19.42 20.20 19.15
CA LEU A 151 18.28 21.02 19.57
C LEU A 151 18.72 22.41 20.07
N ALA A 152 19.81 22.50 20.83
CA ALA A 152 20.34 23.77 21.31
C ALA A 152 20.83 24.67 20.16
N ASN A 153 21.44 24.07 19.13
CA ASN A 153 21.85 24.81 17.92
C ASN A 153 20.64 25.31 17.13
N LEU A 154 19.53 24.58 17.10
CA LEU A 154 18.30 24.99 16.42
C LEU A 154 17.55 26.08 17.21
N ARG A 155 17.54 25.99 18.54
CA ARG A 155 16.91 26.99 19.43
C ARG A 155 17.65 28.34 19.46
N LYS A 156 18.90 28.36 19.00
CA LYS A 156 19.74 29.57 18.97
C LYS A 156 19.74 30.30 17.61
N MET A 157 19.13 29.70 16.58
CA MET A 157 18.70 30.43 15.38
C MET A 157 17.34 31.08 15.62
#